data_AF-A0AA35WTH4-F1
#
_entry.id   AF-A0AA35WTH4-F1
#
_cell.length_a   1.000
_cell.length_b   1.000
_cell.length_c   1.000
_cell.angle_alpha   90.00
_cell.angle_beta   90.00
_cell.angle_gamma   90.00
#
_symmetry.space_group_name_H-M   'P 1'
#
loop_
_entity.id
_entity.type
_entity.pdbx_description
1 polymer ?
#
loop_
_entity_poly.entity_id
_entity_poly.type
_entity_poly.pdbx_seq_one_letter_code
_entity_poly.pdbx_strand_id
1 'polypeptide(L)'
;MQPNQQAVGQAQAAVKRCLEVLDSALATRTFLVGERVTLADITLVCNLLLLYKQVLDPGLRAPYVNVNRWFATCVNQPQFKAVLGDVPLCTKMAVFDAKKYNELFPKEKKEKAKKGGGEAKEESGKGSAKKQQKSDTHKKKEAEPPAEEDDAPKTAKFVDPYLSLPPSPFIMDAFKRVYSNEDIETKAIPYLWENFDKEGWSLWRADYRYNNELKMSFMAANLIGGMFQRVEKLHKYGFGSVLVFGEDYKLSISGIWLFRGQQLAFNLVDSWNVDAPSYDFTKLDPENEEHRKMVNEFLVWKGDFEGRGPEPTDGKIFK
;
A
#
# COMPACT_ATOMS: atom_id res chain seq x y z
N MET A 1 18.56 3.23 1.59
CA MET A 1 18.40 4.11 0.41
C MET A 1 18.81 5.51 0.83
N GLN A 2 19.45 6.31 -0.04
CA GLN A 2 19.59 7.74 0.25
C GLN A 2 18.20 8.41 0.07
N PRO A 3 17.80 9.35 0.94
CA PRO A 3 16.53 10.05 0.79
C PRO A 3 16.52 10.83 -0.52
N ASN A 4 15.46 10.66 -1.31
CA ASN A 4 15.25 11.47 -2.52
C ASN A 4 14.99 12.93 -2.09
N GLN A 5 16.03 13.75 -2.16
CA GLN A 5 16.05 15.15 -1.74
C GLN A 5 14.94 15.97 -2.41
N GLN A 6 14.65 15.69 -3.69
CA GLN A 6 13.59 16.38 -4.44
C GLN A 6 12.19 16.04 -3.89
N ALA A 7 11.94 14.75 -3.64
CA ALA A 7 10.66 14.30 -3.08
C ALA A 7 10.47 14.82 -1.65
N VAL A 8 11.53 14.87 -0.84
CA VAL A 8 11.50 15.45 0.52
C VAL A 8 11.18 16.94 0.46
N GLY A 9 11.81 17.70 -0.43
CA GLY A 9 11.53 19.13 -0.58
C GLY A 9 10.08 19.41 -1.01
N GLN A 10 9.54 18.63 -1.94
CA GLN A 10 8.14 18.73 -2.37
C GLN A 10 7.17 18.39 -1.22
N ALA A 11 7.45 17.34 -0.46
CA ALA A 11 6.63 16.96 0.69
C ALA A 11 6.66 18.04 1.78
N GLN A 12 7.83 18.62 2.07
CA GLN A 12 7.96 19.74 3.01
C GLN A 12 7.14 20.95 2.57
N ALA A 13 7.18 21.32 1.28
CA ALA A 13 6.37 22.41 0.75
C ALA A 13 4.87 22.13 0.81
N ALA A 14 4.44 20.88 0.59
CA ALA A 14 3.04 20.49 0.73
C ALA A 14 2.57 20.59 2.20
N VAL A 15 3.35 20.06 3.14
CA VAL A 15 3.03 20.13 4.58
C VAL A 15 2.93 21.57 5.05
N LYS A 16 3.87 22.45 4.66
CA LYS A 16 3.82 23.88 5.00
C LYS A 16 2.54 24.54 4.53
N ARG A 17 2.14 24.34 3.26
CA ARG A 17 0.88 24.88 2.71
C ARG A 17 -0.35 24.38 3.49
N CYS A 18 -0.39 23.10 3.84
CA CYS A 18 -1.49 22.57 4.63
C CYS A 18 -1.55 23.18 6.04
N LEU A 19 -0.40 23.35 6.69
CA LEU A 19 -0.32 23.98 8.01
C LEU A 19 -0.72 25.46 7.96
N GLU A 20 -0.38 26.19 6.90
CA GLU A 20 -0.80 27.59 6.71
C GLU A 20 -2.32 27.74 6.61
N VAL A 21 -2.97 26.84 5.85
CA VAL A 21 -4.44 26.81 5.71
C VAL A 21 -5.09 26.48 7.05
N LEU A 22 -4.58 25.48 7.76
CA LEU A 22 -5.10 25.09 9.07
C LEU A 22 -4.89 26.18 10.12
N ASP A 23 -3.75 26.86 10.12
CA ASP A 23 -3.46 27.93 11.06
C ASP A 23 -4.43 29.10 10.88
N SER A 24 -4.66 29.48 9.62
CA SER A 24 -5.64 30.51 9.27
C SER A 24 -7.05 30.12 9.68
N ALA A 25 -7.45 28.85 9.47
CA ALA A 25 -8.77 28.36 9.83
C ALA A 25 -9.01 28.30 11.34
N LEU A 26 -7.95 28.04 12.12
CA LEU A 26 -7.99 27.95 13.58
C LEU A 26 -7.76 29.29 14.28
N ALA A 27 -7.48 30.38 13.56
CA ALA A 27 -7.21 31.69 14.15
C ALA A 27 -8.32 32.17 15.11
N THR A 28 -9.58 31.91 14.77
CA THR A 28 -10.77 32.32 15.56
C THR A 28 -11.57 31.15 16.13
N ARG A 29 -11.04 29.93 16.09
CA ARG A 29 -11.74 28.71 16.50
C ARG A 29 -10.95 27.92 17.53
N THR A 30 -11.65 27.30 18.49
CA THR A 30 -11.02 26.39 19.46
C THR A 30 -10.82 25.00 18.85
N PHE A 31 -11.80 24.53 18.08
CA PHE A 31 -11.82 23.23 17.39
C PHE A 31 -12.23 23.40 15.92
N LEU A 32 -12.06 22.37 15.10
CA LEU A 32 -12.26 22.48 13.65
C LEU A 32 -13.71 22.71 13.26
N VAL A 33 -14.66 22.06 13.95
CA VAL A 33 -16.09 22.11 13.62
C VAL A 33 -16.90 22.36 14.89
N GLY A 34 -17.41 23.58 15.03
CA GLY A 34 -18.04 24.05 16.26
C GLY A 34 -17.05 24.25 17.40
N GLU A 35 -17.54 24.60 18.59
CA GLU A 35 -16.71 24.87 19.78
C GLU A 35 -16.56 23.63 20.69
N ARG A 36 -16.48 22.43 20.09
CA ARG A 36 -16.23 21.17 20.81
C ARG A 36 -15.43 20.20 19.96
N VAL A 37 -14.74 19.25 20.59
CA VAL A 37 -14.04 18.17 19.89
C VAL A 37 -15.03 17.36 19.05
N THR A 38 -14.67 17.15 17.78
CA THR A 38 -15.40 16.29 16.85
C THR A 38 -14.47 15.26 16.21
N LEU A 39 -15.04 14.39 15.37
CA LEU A 39 -14.25 13.46 14.56
C LEU A 39 -13.26 14.18 13.61
N ALA A 40 -13.54 15.43 13.22
CA ALA A 40 -12.61 16.23 12.44
C ALA A 40 -11.31 16.45 13.21
N ASP A 41 -11.41 16.83 14.49
CA ASP A 41 -10.24 17.08 15.34
C ASP A 41 -9.44 15.80 15.56
N ILE A 42 -10.12 14.70 15.91
CA ILE A 42 -9.51 13.40 16.15
C ILE A 42 -8.73 12.92 14.91
N THR A 43 -9.38 12.96 13.75
CA THR A 43 -8.77 12.50 12.49
C THR A 43 -7.53 13.33 12.15
N LEU A 44 -7.63 14.65 12.27
CA LEU A 44 -6.52 15.54 11.91
C LEU A 44 -5.36 15.45 12.91
N VAL A 45 -5.63 15.31 14.21
CA VAL A 45 -4.59 15.08 15.23
C VAL A 45 -3.86 13.77 14.94
N CYS A 46 -4.57 12.68 14.63
CA CYS A 46 -3.95 11.39 14.28
C CYS A 46 -3.03 11.49 13.07
N ASN A 47 -3.45 12.22 12.02
CA ASN A 47 -2.63 12.43 10.82
C ASN A 47 -1.39 13.30 11.08
N LEU A 48 -1.50 14.30 11.96
CA LEU A 48 -0.40 15.21 12.29
C LEU A 48 0.53 14.67 13.39
N LEU A 49 0.15 13.60 14.09
CA LEU A 49 0.87 13.08 15.25
C LEU A 49 2.33 12.75 14.95
N LEU A 50 2.59 12.04 13.83
CA LEU A 50 3.96 11.65 13.48
C LEU A 50 4.80 12.85 13.03
N LEU A 51 4.17 13.84 12.38
CA LEU A 51 4.83 15.09 12.03
C LEU A 51 5.25 15.86 13.29
N TYR A 52 4.37 15.99 14.28
CA TYR A 52 4.70 16.64 15.55
C TYR A 52 5.72 15.87 16.39
N LYS A 53 5.75 14.53 16.33
CA LYS A 53 6.73 13.72 17.06
C LYS A 53 8.12 13.68 16.40
N GLN A 54 8.20 13.72 15.07
CA GLN A 54 9.44 13.39 14.35
C GLN A 54 9.99 14.52 13.47
N VAL A 55 9.15 15.44 12.98
CA VAL A 55 9.52 16.34 11.88
C VAL A 55 9.41 17.80 12.25
N LEU A 56 8.31 18.23 12.89
CA LEU A 56 8.05 19.64 13.19
C LEU A 56 8.82 20.11 14.43
N ASP A 57 10.11 20.39 14.25
CA ASP A 57 10.95 21.01 15.28
C ASP A 57 10.45 22.43 15.64
N PRO A 58 10.94 23.04 16.75
CA PRO A 58 10.49 24.36 17.19
C PRO A 58 10.55 25.45 16.11
N GLY A 59 11.59 25.46 15.26
CA GLY A 59 11.75 26.46 14.21
C GLY A 59 10.74 26.30 13.08
N LEU A 60 10.46 25.06 12.67
CA LEU A 60 9.49 24.79 11.61
C LEU A 60 8.04 25.00 12.06
N ARG A 61 7.73 24.77 13.33
CA ARG A 61 6.37 24.97 13.83
C ARG A 61 6.09 26.39 14.33
N ALA A 62 7.11 27.19 14.60
CA ALA A 62 6.96 28.55 15.13
C ALA A 62 5.94 29.43 14.38
N PRO A 63 5.84 29.40 13.04
CA PRO A 63 4.86 30.21 12.31
C PRO A 63 3.40 29.78 12.54
N TYR A 64 3.15 28.54 12.96
CA TYR A 64 1.82 27.93 13.01
C TYR A 64 1.26 27.92 14.43
N VAL A 65 1.15 29.11 15.03
CA VAL A 65 0.78 29.30 16.44
C VAL A 65 -0.59 28.71 16.75
N ASN A 66 -1.56 28.90 15.86
CA ASN A 66 -2.95 28.46 16.06
C ASN A 66 -3.06 26.95 15.96
N VAL A 67 -2.35 26.33 15.01
CA VAL A 67 -2.28 24.86 14.88
C VAL A 67 -1.59 24.24 16.08
N ASN A 68 -0.46 24.81 16.52
CA ASN A 68 0.26 24.32 17.69
C ASN A 68 -0.62 24.35 18.95
N ARG A 69 -1.35 25.46 19.15
CA ARG A 69 -2.30 25.62 20.26
C ARG A 69 -3.43 24.60 20.18
N TRP A 70 -4.06 24.44 19.01
CA TRP A 70 -5.13 23.45 18.83
C TRP A 70 -4.64 22.01 19.03
N PHE A 71 -3.48 21.65 18.47
CA PHE A 71 -2.91 20.30 18.60
C PHE A 71 -2.59 19.99 20.06
N ALA A 72 -1.93 20.91 20.77
CA ALA A 72 -1.65 20.78 22.20
C ALA A 72 -2.93 20.66 23.03
N THR A 73 -3.96 21.46 22.72
CA THR A 73 -5.27 21.36 23.39
C THR A 73 -5.92 20.01 23.19
N CYS A 74 -5.84 19.42 21.99
CA CYS A 74 -6.43 18.12 21.69
C CYS A 74 -5.68 16.97 22.37
N VAL A 75 -4.36 16.86 22.18
CA VAL A 75 -3.59 15.72 22.70
C VAL A 75 -3.55 15.69 24.23
N ASN A 76 -3.80 16.82 24.90
CA ASN A 76 -3.87 16.89 26.36
C ASN A 76 -5.25 16.60 26.95
N GLN A 77 -6.28 16.38 26.13
CA GLN A 77 -7.58 15.95 26.63
C GLN A 77 -7.50 14.55 27.25
N PRO A 78 -8.27 14.23 28.31
CA PRO A 78 -8.23 12.93 28.96
C PRO A 78 -8.44 11.75 27.99
N GLN A 79 -9.35 11.90 27.03
CA GLN A 79 -9.67 10.87 26.04
C GLN A 79 -8.50 10.62 25.08
N PHE A 80 -7.77 11.68 24.71
CA PHE A 80 -6.58 11.54 23.87
C PHE A 80 -5.42 10.94 24.65
N LYS A 81 -5.18 11.39 25.89
CA LYS A 81 -4.13 10.84 26.76
C LYS A 81 -4.32 9.35 27.05
N ALA A 82 -5.57 8.91 27.23
CA ALA A 82 -5.89 7.50 27.44
C ALA A 82 -5.41 6.58 26.30
N VAL A 83 -5.32 7.11 25.07
CA VAL A 83 -4.95 6.32 23.87
C VAL A 83 -3.52 6.61 23.40
N LEU A 84 -3.13 7.88 23.35
CA LEU A 84 -1.84 8.31 22.80
C LEU A 84 -0.72 8.34 23.84
N GLY A 85 -1.07 8.29 25.13
CA GLY A 85 -0.15 8.57 26.23
C GLY A 85 0.40 9.99 26.17
N ASP A 86 1.58 10.19 26.75
CA ASP A 86 2.31 11.45 26.61
C ASP A 86 2.88 11.60 25.19
N VAL A 87 2.61 12.76 24.59
CA VAL A 87 3.03 13.10 23.23
C VAL A 87 4.19 14.11 23.30
N PRO A 88 5.46 13.66 23.33
CA PRO A 88 6.59 14.57 23.28
C PRO A 88 6.69 15.20 21.89
N LEU A 89 6.75 16.53 21.85
CA LEU A 89 6.92 17.27 20.61
C LEU A 89 8.38 17.21 20.15
N CYS A 90 8.57 17.12 18.83
CA CYS A 90 9.87 17.07 18.17
C CYS A 90 10.76 18.24 18.62
N THR A 91 11.95 17.97 19.10
CA THR A 91 12.94 19.01 19.44
C THR A 91 13.93 19.25 18.30
N LYS A 92 14.14 18.24 17.45
CA LYS A 92 15.02 18.28 16.28
C LYS A 92 14.47 17.34 15.22
N MET A 93 14.39 17.80 13.96
CA MET A 93 13.90 16.97 12.86
C MET A 93 14.66 15.63 12.79
N ALA A 94 13.92 14.54 12.63
CA ALA A 94 14.49 13.23 12.37
C ALA A 94 15.29 13.28 11.05
N VAL A 95 16.60 13.05 11.17
CA VAL A 95 17.49 12.92 10.01
C VAL A 95 17.67 11.44 9.72
N PHE A 96 17.74 11.08 8.44
CA PHE A 96 18.04 9.72 8.02
C PHE A 96 19.42 9.30 8.53
N ASP A 97 19.47 8.37 9.48
CA ASP A 97 20.70 7.80 10.00
C ASP A 97 21.07 6.54 9.19
N ALA A 98 22.10 6.69 8.35
CA ALA A 98 22.60 5.60 7.53
C ALA A 98 23.15 4.43 8.36
N LYS A 99 23.71 4.68 9.57
CA LYS A 99 24.21 3.62 10.45
C LYS A 99 23.07 2.80 11.02
N LYS A 100 22.07 3.48 11.61
CA LYS A 100 20.88 2.84 12.18
C LYS A 100 20.06 2.09 11.13
N TYR A 101 19.99 2.62 9.91
CA TYR A 101 19.39 1.92 8.76
C TYR A 101 20.16 0.65 8.40
N ASN A 102 21.50 0.69 8.35
CA ASN A 102 22.31 -0.50 8.03
C ASN A 102 22.32 -1.54 9.17
N GLU A 103 22.10 -1.13 10.42
CA GLU A 103 21.95 -2.03 11.56
C GLU A 103 20.60 -2.76 11.55
N LEU A 104 19.51 -2.04 11.21
CA LEU A 104 18.17 -2.61 11.09
C LEU A 104 17.96 -3.39 9.78
N PHE A 105 18.78 -3.10 8.75
CA PHE A 105 18.79 -3.80 7.47
C PHE A 105 20.24 -4.15 7.05
N PRO A 106 20.88 -5.14 7.68
CA PRO A 106 22.24 -5.54 7.35
C PRO A 106 22.31 -6.04 5.90
N LYS A 107 23.19 -5.45 5.09
CA LYS A 107 23.47 -5.98 3.76
C LYS A 107 24.30 -7.26 3.91
N GLU A 108 23.76 -8.41 3.53
CA GLU A 108 24.53 -9.65 3.39
C GLU A 108 25.69 -9.44 2.40
N LYS A 109 26.93 -9.55 2.89
CA LYS A 109 28.13 -9.58 2.06
C LYS A 109 28.24 -10.95 1.40
N LYS A 110 27.97 -11.05 0.09
CA LYS A 110 28.55 -12.12 -0.73
C LYS A 110 30.01 -11.78 -1.01
N GLU A 111 30.92 -12.47 -0.32
CA GLU A 111 32.29 -12.65 -0.77
C GLU A 111 32.31 -13.33 -2.15
N LYS A 112 33.02 -12.73 -3.10
CA LYS A 112 34.00 -13.47 -3.92
C LYS A 112 35.03 -12.50 -4.46
N ALA A 113 36.29 -12.84 -4.18
CA ALA A 113 37.46 -12.05 -4.46
C ALA A 113 37.89 -12.12 -5.95
N LYS A 114 38.28 -10.94 -6.46
CA LYS A 114 39.49 -10.61 -7.25
C LYS A 114 39.86 -11.39 -8.52
N LYS A 115 39.88 -10.64 -9.63
CA LYS A 115 41.03 -10.19 -10.48
C LYS A 115 40.48 -10.00 -11.90
N GLY A 116 40.78 -8.98 -12.69
CA GLY A 116 41.64 -7.79 -12.67
C GLY A 116 41.40 -7.14 -14.05
N GLY A 117 41.17 -5.83 -14.17
CA GLY A 117 42.21 -4.83 -14.42
C GLY A 117 41.98 -4.22 -15.81
N GLY A 118 42.26 -2.92 -15.97
CA GLY A 118 42.43 -2.28 -17.29
C GLY A 118 41.43 -1.18 -17.64
N GLU A 119 41.95 0.04 -17.74
CA GLU A 119 41.29 1.33 -17.94
C GLU A 119 40.57 1.56 -19.30
N ALA A 120 39.71 2.59 -19.26
CA ALA A 120 39.57 3.68 -20.24
C ALA A 120 38.27 3.77 -21.08
N LYS A 121 37.53 4.85 -20.72
CA LYS A 121 36.95 5.90 -21.58
C LYS A 121 35.63 5.70 -22.36
N GLU A 122 34.75 6.63 -22.01
CA GLU A 122 33.92 7.52 -22.84
C GLU A 122 32.80 6.98 -23.74
N GLU A 123 31.62 7.52 -23.41
CA GLU A 123 30.54 8.00 -24.26
C GLU A 123 29.57 7.06 -25.01
N SER A 124 28.31 7.36 -24.72
CA SER A 124 27.13 7.33 -25.60
C SER A 124 26.28 6.05 -25.67
N GLY A 125 24.97 6.27 -25.60
CA GLY A 125 24.01 5.49 -26.37
C GLY A 125 23.18 4.44 -25.62
N LYS A 126 21.97 4.85 -25.23
CA LYS A 126 20.69 4.09 -25.31
C LYS A 126 20.73 2.57 -25.13
N GLY A 127 19.96 2.10 -24.15
CA GLY A 127 19.11 0.92 -24.35
C GLY A 127 19.04 -0.06 -23.20
N SER A 128 17.85 -0.10 -22.58
CA SER A 128 17.13 -1.31 -22.16
C SER A 128 17.66 -2.22 -21.03
N ALA A 129 16.66 -2.63 -20.23
CA ALA A 129 16.53 -3.88 -19.49
C ALA A 129 16.99 -3.94 -18.01
N LYS A 130 15.97 -3.85 -17.13
CA LYS A 130 15.51 -4.92 -16.22
C LYS A 130 16.63 -5.74 -15.53
N LYS A 131 16.73 -5.61 -14.19
CA LYS A 131 16.39 -6.70 -13.25
C LYS A 131 16.59 -6.33 -11.77
N GLN A 132 15.58 -6.75 -10.99
CA GLN A 132 15.61 -7.41 -9.68
C GLN A 132 16.61 -6.95 -8.60
N GLN A 133 16.04 -6.61 -7.43
CA GLN A 133 16.46 -7.26 -6.19
C GLN A 133 15.28 -7.37 -5.19
N LYS A 134 14.81 -8.61 -5.01
CA LYS A 134 14.10 -9.13 -3.83
C LYS A 134 15.09 -10.06 -3.12
N SER A 135 15.20 -9.98 -1.81
CA SER A 135 15.49 -11.06 -0.85
C SER A 135 15.43 -10.43 0.55
N ASP A 136 14.50 -10.81 1.42
CA ASP A 136 14.58 -11.97 2.35
C ASP A 136 15.71 -11.76 3.38
N THR A 137 15.59 -11.93 4.70
CA THR A 137 14.79 -12.85 5.53
C THR A 137 14.84 -12.28 6.98
N HIS A 138 13.94 -12.57 7.92
CA HIS A 138 14.14 -13.72 8.82
C HIS A 138 12.88 -14.09 9.61
N LYS A 139 12.73 -15.41 9.75
CA LYS A 139 11.76 -16.16 10.54
C LYS A 139 12.46 -16.71 11.79
N LYS A 140 11.64 -17.19 12.75
CA LYS A 140 11.90 -18.02 13.96
C LYS A 140 12.05 -17.22 15.27
N LYS A 141 11.41 -17.58 16.39
CA LYS A 141 10.89 -18.91 16.83
C LYS A 141 9.87 -18.73 17.98
N GLU A 142 8.95 -19.69 18.09
CA GLU A 142 8.00 -19.91 19.20
C GLU A 142 8.64 -20.11 20.56
N ALA A 143 7.92 -19.67 21.61
CA ALA A 143 7.75 -20.39 22.88
C ALA A 143 6.46 -19.89 23.58
N GLU A 144 5.46 -20.77 23.73
CA GLU A 144 4.46 -20.70 24.81
C GLU A 144 5.15 -20.98 26.16
N PRO A 145 4.71 -20.38 27.30
CA PRO A 145 3.57 -20.90 28.07
C PRO A 145 2.82 -19.78 28.86
N PRO A 146 2.01 -20.11 29.89
CA PRO A 146 0.59 -20.50 29.87
C PRO A 146 -0.34 -19.38 30.40
N ALA A 147 -1.65 -19.67 30.39
CA ALA A 147 -2.74 -18.79 30.80
C ALA A 147 -2.64 -18.22 32.23
N GLU A 148 -2.89 -16.91 32.36
CA GLU A 148 -3.58 -16.30 33.52
C GLU A 148 -4.52 -15.19 33.01
N GLU A 149 -5.71 -15.15 33.59
CA GLU A 149 -6.80 -14.21 33.33
C GLU A 149 -6.41 -12.78 33.77
N ASP A 150 -6.68 -11.78 32.92
CA ASP A 150 -6.96 -10.44 33.44
C ASP A 150 -7.87 -9.67 32.48
N ASP A 151 -8.88 -9.04 33.08
CA ASP A 151 -10.10 -8.52 32.49
C ASP A 151 -9.90 -7.04 32.14
N ALA A 152 -9.83 -6.70 30.84
CA ALA A 152 -9.85 -5.31 30.35
C ALA A 152 -10.39 -5.23 28.90
N PRO A 153 -11.05 -4.11 28.52
CA PRO A 153 -12.13 -4.11 27.53
C PRO A 153 -11.64 -4.39 26.11
N LYS A 154 -12.36 -5.31 25.43
CA LYS A 154 -12.16 -5.70 24.03
C LYS A 154 -12.11 -4.48 23.10
N THR A 155 -10.90 -4.04 22.73
CA THR A 155 -10.68 -3.53 21.38
C THR A 155 -11.11 -4.65 20.43
N ALA A 156 -12.04 -4.37 19.52
CA ALA A 156 -12.52 -5.36 18.56
C ALA A 156 -11.32 -5.94 17.80
N LYS A 157 -10.87 -7.13 18.21
CA LYS A 157 -9.88 -7.91 17.47
C LYS A 157 -10.47 -8.08 16.09
N PHE A 158 -9.71 -7.67 15.06
CA PHE A 158 -10.01 -7.99 13.68
C PHE A 158 -10.27 -9.50 13.61
N VAL A 159 -11.54 -9.90 13.48
CA VAL A 159 -11.92 -11.29 13.29
C VAL A 159 -11.65 -11.56 11.83
N ASP A 160 -10.64 -12.40 11.56
CA ASP A 160 -10.30 -12.77 10.20
C ASP A 160 -11.52 -13.49 9.57
N PRO A 161 -12.17 -12.90 8.55
CA PRO A 161 -13.39 -13.46 7.96
C PRO A 161 -13.17 -14.83 7.32
N TYR A 162 -11.91 -15.20 7.06
CA TYR A 162 -11.53 -16.40 6.34
C TYR A 162 -11.15 -17.57 7.26
N LEU A 163 -11.05 -17.36 8.58
CA LEU A 163 -10.75 -18.44 9.55
C LEU A 163 -11.87 -19.50 9.63
N SER A 164 -13.10 -19.15 9.26
CA SER A 164 -14.24 -20.07 9.23
C SER A 164 -14.34 -20.90 7.96
N LEU A 165 -13.53 -20.60 6.94
CA LEU A 165 -13.54 -21.33 5.68
C LEU A 165 -12.70 -22.60 5.75
N PRO A 166 -13.08 -23.67 5.03
CA PRO A 166 -12.31 -24.91 5.00
C PRO A 166 -10.89 -24.67 4.47
N PRO A 167 -9.89 -25.49 4.84
CA PRO A 167 -8.56 -25.39 4.23
C PRO A 167 -8.66 -25.62 2.71
N SER A 168 -8.06 -24.73 1.93
CA SER A 168 -8.01 -24.85 0.46
C SER A 168 -6.70 -25.54 0.05
N PRO A 169 -6.72 -26.52 -0.88
CA PRO A 169 -5.51 -27.12 -1.43
C PRO A 169 -4.66 -26.11 -2.22
N PHE A 170 -5.26 -25.03 -2.73
CA PHE A 170 -4.52 -23.95 -3.38
C PHE A 170 -3.78 -23.07 -2.35
N ILE A 171 -2.45 -23.02 -2.46
CA ILE A 171 -1.58 -22.19 -1.62
C ILE A 171 -1.21 -20.92 -2.38
N MET A 172 -1.88 -19.82 -2.04
CA MET A 172 -1.67 -18.50 -2.67
C MET A 172 -0.21 -18.03 -2.60
N ASP A 173 0.49 -18.25 -1.48
CA ASP A 173 1.90 -17.89 -1.35
C ASP A 173 2.82 -18.65 -2.31
N ALA A 174 2.47 -19.91 -2.64
CA ALA A 174 3.23 -20.70 -3.60
C ALA A 174 3.02 -20.13 -5.02
N PHE A 175 1.77 -19.85 -5.40
CA PHE A 175 1.48 -19.17 -6.66
C PHE A 175 2.19 -17.82 -6.78
N LYS A 176 2.16 -16.98 -5.74
CA LYS A 176 2.87 -15.68 -5.73
C LYS A 176 4.37 -15.80 -5.93
N ARG A 177 4.99 -16.88 -5.43
CA ARG A 177 6.41 -17.17 -5.64
C ARG A 177 6.68 -17.58 -7.08
N VAL A 178 5.90 -18.52 -7.62
CA VAL A 178 6.02 -18.97 -9.02
C VAL A 178 5.83 -17.77 -9.97
N TYR A 179 4.78 -16.98 -9.75
CA TYR A 179 4.48 -15.77 -10.52
C TYR A 179 5.60 -14.71 -10.47
N SER A 180 6.32 -14.59 -9.35
CA SER A 180 7.39 -13.58 -9.22
C SER A 180 8.76 -14.06 -9.71
N ASN A 181 9.02 -15.37 -9.66
CA ASN A 181 10.35 -15.94 -9.87
C ASN A 181 10.50 -16.63 -11.22
N GLU A 182 9.40 -17.12 -11.79
CA GLU A 182 9.38 -17.93 -12.99
C GLU A 182 8.65 -17.20 -14.13
N ASP A 183 8.61 -17.84 -15.29
CA ASP A 183 7.94 -17.29 -16.46
C ASP A 183 6.40 -17.38 -16.29
N ILE A 184 5.72 -16.25 -16.49
CA ILE A 184 4.29 -16.14 -16.17
C ILE A 184 3.45 -16.98 -17.13
N GLU A 185 3.78 -16.93 -18.43
CA GLU A 185 3.01 -17.54 -19.49
C GLU A 185 3.16 -19.07 -19.50
N THR A 186 4.39 -19.55 -19.35
CA THR A 186 4.71 -20.98 -19.46
C THR A 186 4.63 -21.74 -18.14
N LYS A 187 4.66 -21.06 -16.98
CA LYS A 187 4.67 -21.73 -15.67
C LYS A 187 3.67 -21.19 -14.67
N ALA A 188 3.58 -19.88 -14.47
CA ALA A 188 2.68 -19.34 -13.45
C ALA A 188 1.21 -19.55 -13.81
N ILE A 189 0.83 -19.35 -15.07
CA ILE A 189 -0.53 -19.59 -15.56
C ILE A 189 -0.91 -21.08 -15.48
N PRO A 190 -0.11 -22.03 -16.02
CA PRO A 190 -0.38 -23.45 -15.84
C PRO A 190 -0.49 -23.84 -14.36
N TYR A 191 0.44 -23.37 -13.52
CA TYR A 191 0.41 -23.63 -12.08
C TYR A 191 -0.86 -23.09 -11.42
N LEU A 192 -1.33 -21.90 -11.83
CA LEU A 192 -2.59 -21.35 -11.34
C LEU A 192 -3.72 -22.32 -11.65
N TRP A 193 -3.94 -22.64 -12.92
CA TRP A 193 -5.10 -23.45 -13.34
C TRP A 193 -5.04 -24.91 -12.89
N GLU A 194 -3.84 -25.50 -12.76
CA GLU A 194 -3.66 -26.86 -12.23
C GLU A 194 -3.98 -26.96 -10.73
N ASN A 195 -3.67 -25.92 -9.96
CA ASN A 195 -3.85 -25.91 -8.51
C ASN A 195 -5.07 -25.10 -8.05
N PHE A 196 -5.78 -24.42 -8.97
CA PHE A 196 -6.86 -23.51 -8.63
C PHE A 196 -8.03 -24.25 -7.98
N ASP A 197 -8.28 -23.92 -6.72
CA ASP A 197 -9.44 -24.43 -5.99
C ASP A 197 -10.65 -23.53 -6.24
N LYS A 198 -11.55 -23.95 -7.13
CA LYS A 198 -12.78 -23.22 -7.48
C LYS A 198 -13.78 -23.10 -6.34
N GLU A 199 -13.75 -24.00 -5.35
CA GLU A 199 -14.64 -23.93 -4.19
C GLU A 199 -14.06 -22.99 -3.13
N GLY A 200 -12.73 -22.99 -3.00
CA GLY A 200 -12.01 -22.13 -2.07
C GLY A 200 -11.66 -20.74 -2.59
N TRP A 201 -11.65 -20.49 -3.89
CA TRP A 201 -11.22 -19.19 -4.45
C TRP A 201 -12.18 -18.69 -5.51
N SER A 202 -12.31 -17.38 -5.58
CA SER A 202 -13.09 -16.70 -6.61
C SER A 202 -12.26 -15.68 -7.36
N LEU A 203 -12.58 -15.55 -8.64
CA LEU A 203 -12.00 -14.58 -9.55
C LEU A 203 -12.98 -13.41 -9.70
N TRP A 204 -12.46 -12.19 -9.67
CA TRP A 204 -13.23 -10.97 -9.80
C TRP A 204 -12.54 -10.02 -10.76
N ARG A 205 -13.29 -9.49 -11.70
CA ARG A 205 -12.89 -8.35 -12.51
C ARG A 205 -13.28 -7.08 -11.78
N ALA A 206 -12.39 -6.10 -11.79
CA ALA A 206 -12.58 -4.76 -11.23
C ALA A 206 -12.34 -3.72 -12.31
N ASP A 207 -13.38 -3.01 -12.75
CA ASP A 207 -13.27 -1.89 -13.68
C ASP A 207 -13.49 -0.57 -12.93
N TYR A 208 -12.62 0.41 -13.12
CA TYR A 208 -12.77 1.70 -12.46
C TYR A 208 -13.88 2.54 -13.10
N ARG A 209 -14.79 3.07 -12.27
CA ARG A 209 -15.96 3.84 -12.73
C ARG A 209 -15.60 5.23 -13.24
N TYR A 210 -14.63 5.88 -12.58
CA TYR A 210 -14.34 7.31 -12.78
C TYR A 210 -13.14 7.54 -13.71
N ASN A 211 -13.11 6.83 -14.83
CA ASN A 211 -12.01 6.91 -15.81
C ASN A 211 -11.79 8.33 -16.36
N ASN A 212 -12.85 9.15 -16.40
CA ASN A 212 -12.82 10.56 -16.78
C ASN A 212 -11.99 11.46 -15.83
N GLU A 213 -11.74 11.02 -14.60
CA GLU A 213 -10.92 11.76 -13.63
C GLU A 213 -9.41 11.44 -13.76
N LEU A 214 -9.07 10.41 -14.52
CA LEU A 214 -7.70 9.95 -14.70
C LEU A 214 -6.96 10.83 -15.70
N LYS A 215 -6.02 11.64 -15.21
CA LYS A 215 -5.25 12.59 -16.03
C LYS A 215 -3.95 12.01 -16.58
N MET A 216 -3.12 11.43 -15.73
CA MET A 216 -1.79 10.95 -16.12
C MET A 216 -1.58 9.52 -15.66
N SER A 217 -0.90 8.71 -16.47
CA SER A 217 -0.68 7.27 -16.23
C SER A 217 -0.05 7.00 -14.86
N PHE A 218 0.96 7.78 -14.45
CA PHE A 218 1.58 7.64 -13.13
C PHE A 218 0.65 8.01 -11.97
N MET A 219 -0.31 8.93 -12.16
CA MET A 219 -1.30 9.28 -11.13
C MET A 219 -2.29 8.13 -10.96
N ALA A 220 -2.73 7.51 -12.06
CA ALA A 220 -3.56 6.30 -12.04
C ALA A 220 -2.83 5.15 -11.32
N ALA A 221 -1.55 4.93 -11.62
CA ALA A 221 -0.74 3.93 -10.93
C ALA A 221 -0.57 4.25 -9.43
N ASN A 222 -0.43 5.52 -9.05
CA ASN A 222 -0.38 5.93 -7.65
C ASN A 222 -1.71 5.70 -6.92
N LEU A 223 -2.84 5.95 -7.58
CA LEU A 223 -4.17 5.66 -7.05
C LEU A 223 -4.32 4.15 -6.74
N ILE A 224 -3.94 3.28 -7.68
CA ILE A 224 -3.92 1.83 -7.48
C ILE A 224 -3.00 1.45 -6.31
N GLY A 225 -1.82 2.07 -6.22
CA GLY A 225 -0.88 1.84 -5.12
C GLY A 225 -1.45 2.23 -3.75
N GLY A 226 -2.21 3.33 -3.69
CA GLY A 226 -2.90 3.76 -2.47
C GLY A 226 -3.96 2.77 -2.01
N MET A 227 -4.74 2.22 -2.95
CA MET A 227 -5.71 1.16 -2.66
C MET A 227 -5.00 -0.07 -2.07
N PHE A 228 -3.90 -0.51 -2.67
CA PHE A 228 -3.15 -1.70 -2.21
C PHE A 228 -2.61 -1.53 -0.78
N GLN A 229 -2.17 -0.34 -0.41
CA GLN A 229 -1.72 -0.06 0.95
C GLN A 229 -2.87 -0.15 1.97
N ARG A 230 -4.06 0.33 1.61
CA ARG A 230 -5.23 0.25 2.50
C ARG A 230 -5.71 -1.18 2.70
N VAL A 231 -5.60 -2.01 1.66
CA VAL A 231 -5.96 -3.43 1.71
C VAL A 231 -4.78 -4.36 1.98
N GLU A 232 -3.65 -3.85 2.49
CA GLU A 232 -2.44 -4.65 2.73
C GLU A 232 -2.74 -5.89 3.57
N LYS A 233 -3.61 -5.81 4.57
CA LYS A 233 -3.99 -6.97 5.41
C LYS A 233 -4.61 -8.12 4.62
N LEU A 234 -5.19 -7.84 3.44
CA LEU A 234 -5.78 -8.83 2.54
C LEU A 234 -4.72 -9.63 1.76
N HIS A 235 -3.43 -9.26 1.80
CA HIS A 235 -2.38 -9.95 1.03
C HIS A 235 -2.34 -11.46 1.31
N LYS A 236 -2.66 -11.93 2.52
CA LYS A 236 -2.66 -13.37 2.81
C LYS A 236 -3.75 -14.15 2.05
N TYR A 237 -4.86 -13.49 1.75
CA TYR A 237 -6.07 -14.09 1.18
C TYR A 237 -6.46 -13.50 -0.18
N GLY A 238 -5.55 -12.71 -0.76
CA GLY A 238 -5.82 -11.94 -1.96
C GLY A 238 -4.58 -11.81 -2.84
N PHE A 239 -4.81 -11.85 -4.15
CA PHE A 239 -3.86 -11.46 -5.18
C PHE A 239 -4.58 -10.62 -6.22
N GLY A 240 -3.93 -9.60 -6.77
CA GLY A 240 -4.55 -8.73 -7.77
C GLY A 240 -3.55 -8.33 -8.84
N SER A 241 -3.98 -8.26 -10.09
CA SER A 241 -3.26 -7.64 -11.19
C SER A 241 -4.13 -6.51 -11.73
N VAL A 242 -3.75 -5.26 -11.42
CA VAL A 242 -4.50 -4.07 -11.85
C VAL A 242 -3.65 -3.29 -12.84
N LEU A 243 -4.23 -3.04 -14.00
CA LEU A 243 -3.58 -2.45 -15.16
C LEU A 243 -4.22 -1.10 -15.50
N VAL A 244 -3.39 -0.20 -16.03
CA VAL A 244 -3.76 1.09 -16.57
C VAL A 244 -3.62 1.02 -18.08
N PHE A 245 -4.66 1.39 -18.81
CA PHE A 245 -4.69 1.40 -20.27
C PHE A 245 -4.94 2.80 -20.81
N GLY A 246 -4.52 3.03 -22.05
CA GLY A 246 -4.78 4.28 -22.78
C GLY A 246 -3.69 5.33 -22.63
N GLU A 247 -3.97 6.52 -23.14
CA GLU A 247 -3.05 7.65 -23.14
C GLU A 247 -3.49 8.69 -22.10
N ASP A 248 -2.59 9.62 -21.75
CA ASP A 248 -2.89 10.71 -20.80
C ASP A 248 -4.23 11.40 -21.16
N TYR A 249 -5.03 11.70 -20.14
CA TYR A 249 -6.40 12.24 -20.20
C TYR A 249 -7.46 11.33 -20.82
N LYS A 250 -7.10 10.12 -21.27
CA LYS A 250 -8.02 9.06 -21.74
C LYS A 250 -7.58 7.71 -21.17
N LEU A 251 -7.37 7.66 -19.86
CA LEU A 251 -6.93 6.47 -19.17
C LEU A 251 -8.12 5.63 -18.71
N SER A 252 -7.92 4.32 -18.65
CA SER A 252 -8.85 3.41 -17.98
C SER A 252 -8.09 2.49 -17.03
N ILE A 253 -8.70 2.14 -15.91
CA ILE A 253 -8.14 1.17 -14.98
C ILE A 253 -9.04 -0.06 -14.97
N SER A 254 -8.45 -1.22 -15.20
CA SER A 254 -9.11 -2.51 -15.04
C SER A 254 -8.16 -3.48 -14.39
N GLY A 255 -8.68 -4.44 -13.62
CA GLY A 255 -7.84 -5.43 -12.97
C GLY A 255 -8.57 -6.71 -12.65
N ILE A 256 -7.79 -7.76 -12.44
CA ILE A 256 -8.26 -9.07 -12.00
C ILE A 256 -7.81 -9.27 -10.56
N TRP A 257 -8.74 -9.74 -9.72
CA TRP A 257 -8.54 -10.06 -8.33
C TRP A 257 -8.89 -11.52 -8.07
N LEU A 258 -8.05 -12.17 -7.27
CA LEU A 258 -8.25 -13.50 -6.74
C LEU A 258 -8.45 -13.35 -5.23
N PHE A 259 -9.60 -13.78 -4.72
CA PHE A 259 -9.91 -13.76 -3.29
C PHE A 259 -10.21 -15.13 -2.76
N ARG A 260 -9.83 -15.38 -1.50
CA ARG A 260 -10.28 -16.56 -0.77
C ARG A 260 -11.78 -16.47 -0.55
N GLY A 261 -12.48 -17.57 -0.76
CA GLY A 261 -13.92 -17.70 -0.60
C GLY A 261 -14.69 -17.30 -1.86
N GLN A 262 -16.01 -17.40 -1.77
CA GLN A 262 -16.93 -17.14 -2.89
C GLN A 262 -17.49 -15.72 -2.93
N GLN A 263 -17.29 -14.96 -1.85
CA GLN A 263 -17.75 -13.59 -1.69
C GLN A 263 -16.63 -12.60 -2.01
N LEU A 264 -17.00 -11.41 -2.47
CA LEU A 264 -16.06 -10.32 -2.71
C LEU A 264 -15.43 -9.90 -1.38
N ALA A 265 -14.10 -9.97 -1.29
CA ALA A 265 -13.35 -9.67 -0.07
C ALA A 265 -13.67 -8.27 0.50
N PHE A 266 -13.85 -7.28 -0.37
CA PHE A 266 -14.11 -5.90 0.03
C PHE A 266 -15.44 -5.71 0.77
N ASN A 267 -16.41 -6.61 0.60
CA ASN A 267 -17.70 -6.55 1.30
C ASN A 267 -17.66 -7.21 2.69
N LEU A 268 -16.58 -7.92 3.02
CA LEU A 268 -16.47 -8.65 4.28
C LEU A 268 -16.02 -7.76 5.44
N VAL A 269 -15.28 -6.70 5.13
CA VAL A 269 -14.72 -5.80 6.14
C VAL A 269 -14.82 -4.37 5.64
N ASP A 270 -15.51 -3.52 6.41
CA ASP A 270 -15.71 -2.11 6.07
C ASP A 270 -14.39 -1.35 5.82
N SER A 271 -13.32 -1.72 6.53
CA SER A 271 -12.00 -1.11 6.34
C SER A 271 -11.38 -1.39 4.96
N TRP A 272 -11.80 -2.46 4.27
CA TRP A 272 -11.34 -2.78 2.92
C TRP A 272 -12.26 -2.19 1.85
N ASN A 273 -13.46 -1.76 2.22
CA ASN A 273 -14.47 -1.19 1.34
C ASN A 273 -14.27 0.31 1.04
N VAL A 274 -13.11 0.88 1.37
CA VAL A 274 -12.90 2.33 1.22
C VAL A 274 -12.84 2.73 -0.26
N ASP A 275 -12.16 1.94 -1.10
CA ASP A 275 -12.00 2.22 -2.53
C ASP A 275 -12.89 1.36 -3.42
N ALA A 276 -13.39 0.24 -2.89
CA ALA A 276 -14.20 -0.70 -3.67
C ALA A 276 -15.45 -0.07 -4.33
N PRO A 277 -16.15 0.91 -3.73
CA PRO A 277 -17.28 1.59 -4.40
C PRO A 277 -16.89 2.30 -5.71
N SER A 278 -15.63 2.69 -5.86
CA SER A 278 -15.11 3.34 -7.07
C SER A 278 -14.88 2.36 -8.23
N TYR A 279 -15.04 1.06 -7.99
CA TYR A 279 -14.89 0.00 -8.98
C TYR A 279 -16.23 -0.75 -9.18
N ASP A 280 -16.43 -1.24 -10.39
CA ASP A 280 -17.42 -2.25 -10.73
C ASP A 280 -16.76 -3.62 -10.59
N PHE A 281 -17.29 -4.46 -9.68
CA PHE A 281 -16.80 -5.82 -9.48
C PHE A 281 -17.73 -6.83 -10.13
N THR A 282 -17.17 -7.62 -11.05
CA THR A 282 -17.89 -8.71 -11.72
C THR A 282 -17.22 -10.02 -11.38
N LYS A 283 -17.98 -10.99 -10.86
CA LYS A 283 -17.45 -12.33 -10.58
C LYS A 283 -17.19 -13.04 -11.89
N LEU A 284 -15.99 -13.59 -12.04
CA LEU A 284 -15.60 -14.37 -13.21
C LEU A 284 -15.74 -15.86 -12.91
N ASP A 285 -16.21 -16.58 -13.93
CA ASP A 285 -16.29 -18.03 -13.92
C ASP A 285 -14.97 -18.66 -14.38
N PRO A 286 -14.28 -19.45 -13.54
CA PRO A 286 -13.05 -20.15 -13.91
C PRO A 286 -13.27 -21.28 -14.92
N GLU A 287 -14.49 -21.70 -15.27
CA GLU A 287 -14.75 -22.72 -16.30
C GLU A 287 -14.97 -22.11 -17.69
N ASN A 288 -15.27 -20.81 -17.78
CA ASN A 288 -15.45 -20.12 -19.05
C ASN A 288 -14.09 -19.78 -19.70
N GLU A 289 -13.88 -20.23 -20.94
CA GLU A 289 -12.66 -19.99 -21.71
C GLU A 289 -12.37 -18.51 -21.93
N GLU A 290 -13.38 -17.66 -22.11
CA GLU A 290 -13.20 -16.21 -22.30
C GLU A 290 -12.68 -15.56 -21.02
N HIS A 291 -13.23 -15.95 -19.86
CA HIS A 291 -12.77 -15.46 -18.57
C HIS A 291 -11.37 -15.96 -18.24
N ARG A 292 -11.05 -17.23 -18.56
CA ARG A 292 -9.69 -17.76 -18.42
C ARG A 292 -8.69 -16.99 -19.25
N LYS A 293 -9.04 -16.74 -20.52
CA LYS A 293 -8.21 -15.95 -21.44
C LYS A 293 -7.98 -14.55 -20.88
N MET A 294 -9.04 -13.87 -20.42
CA MET A 294 -8.93 -12.56 -19.79
C MET A 294 -8.00 -12.58 -18.57
N VAL A 295 -8.19 -13.53 -17.65
CA VAL A 295 -7.31 -13.66 -16.46
C VAL A 295 -5.86 -13.85 -16.89
N ASN A 296 -5.60 -14.69 -17.88
CA ASN A 296 -4.25 -14.92 -18.40
C ASN A 296 -3.63 -13.64 -18.99
N GLU A 297 -4.38 -12.89 -19.79
CA GLU A 297 -3.92 -11.62 -20.39
C GLU A 297 -3.56 -10.58 -19.31
N PHE A 298 -4.41 -10.44 -18.28
CA PHE A 298 -4.15 -9.55 -17.15
C PHE A 298 -2.98 -10.00 -16.27
N LEU A 299 -2.65 -11.30 -16.25
CA LEU A 299 -1.49 -11.82 -15.54
C LEU A 299 -0.19 -11.65 -16.34
N VAL A 300 -0.20 -11.86 -17.66
CA VAL A 300 0.98 -11.69 -18.51
C VAL A 300 1.26 -10.22 -18.83
N TRP A 301 0.26 -9.34 -18.64
CA TRP A 301 0.28 -7.93 -19.03
C TRP A 301 0.39 -7.77 -20.56
N LYS A 302 -0.11 -8.76 -21.30
CA LYS A 302 -0.13 -8.79 -22.75
C LYS A 302 -1.40 -9.49 -23.21
N GLY A 303 -2.08 -8.91 -24.19
CA GLY A 303 -3.37 -9.43 -24.65
C GLY A 303 -4.12 -8.40 -25.46
N ASP A 304 -5.32 -8.76 -25.90
CA ASP A 304 -6.18 -7.85 -26.67
C ASP A 304 -6.97 -6.90 -25.75
N PHE A 305 -7.09 -7.23 -24.45
CA PHE A 305 -7.73 -6.41 -23.41
C PHE A 305 -9.05 -5.76 -23.87
N GLU A 306 -9.87 -6.53 -24.60
CA GLU A 306 -11.14 -6.07 -25.20
C GLU A 306 -10.98 -4.89 -26.18
N GLY A 307 -9.93 -4.91 -26.99
CA GLY A 307 -9.64 -3.87 -27.99
C GLY A 307 -8.98 -2.61 -27.42
N ARG A 308 -8.48 -2.64 -26.16
CA ARG A 308 -7.77 -1.52 -25.52
C ARG A 308 -6.28 -1.44 -25.89
N GLY A 309 -5.82 -2.33 -26.76
CA GLY A 309 -4.46 -2.37 -27.28
C GLY A 309 -3.64 -3.55 -26.71
N PRO A 310 -2.47 -3.86 -27.30
CA PRO A 310 -1.72 -5.08 -27.01
C PRO A 310 -0.99 -5.07 -25.66
N GLU A 311 -0.71 -3.89 -25.11
CA GLU A 311 0.08 -3.70 -23.88
C GLU A 311 -0.53 -2.60 -23.00
N PRO A 312 -0.55 -2.79 -21.67
CA PRO A 312 -0.98 -1.75 -20.74
C PRO A 312 0.08 -0.65 -20.62
N THR A 313 -0.37 0.57 -20.36
CA THR A 313 0.47 1.76 -20.18
C THR A 313 1.26 1.70 -18.87
N ASP A 314 0.62 1.23 -17.81
CA ASP A 314 1.24 0.97 -16.51
C ASP A 314 0.44 -0.12 -15.77
N GLY A 315 0.95 -0.63 -14.67
CA GLY A 315 0.26 -1.67 -13.90
C GLY A 315 0.88 -1.90 -12.54
N LYS A 316 0.09 -2.48 -11.63
CA LYS A 316 0.56 -2.90 -10.32
C LYS A 316 -0.02 -4.25 -9.94
N ILE A 317 0.83 -5.06 -9.29
CA ILE A 317 0.45 -6.35 -8.72
C ILE A 317 0.25 -6.19 -7.22
N PHE A 318 -0.91 -6.60 -6.73
CA PHE A 318 -1.20 -6.81 -5.31
C PHE A 318 -0.79 -8.22 -4.93
N LYS A 319 0.20 -8.35 -4.05
CA LYS A 319 0.70 -9.63 -3.55
C LYS A 319 1.26 -9.51 -2.15
#